data_AF-A0A963TSS2-F1
#
_entry.id   AF-A0A963TSS2-F1
#
_cell.length_a   1.000
_cell.length_b   1.000
_cell.length_c   1.000
_cell.angle_alpha   90.00
_cell.angle_beta   90.00
_cell.angle_gamma   90.00
#
_symmetry.space_group_name_H-M   'P 1'
#
loop_
_entity.id
_entity.type
_entity.pdbx_description
1 polymer ?
#
loop_
_entity_poly.entity_id
_entity_poly.type
_entity_poly.pdbx_seq_one_letter_code
_entity_poly.pdbx_strand_id
1 'polypeptide(L)'
;MPKLNSDRATHTVSFIPGDTRGTVFLGNPVLDNMMHVIFAMGAEMWTTKRRLKIVESLLAAKRDVTPEAIENYVPTPEEDAAWTAERDSIVKTMYSALTQVANSGATAPPV
;
A
#
# COMPACT_ATOMS: atom_id res chain seq x y z
N MET A 1 24.23 3.67 25.43
CA MET A 1 24.71 2.73 24.40
C MET A 1 25.56 1.67 25.10
N PRO A 2 25.20 0.37 25.04
CA PRO A 2 26.05 -0.67 25.62
C PRO A 2 27.37 -0.77 24.82
N LYS A 3 28.50 -0.90 25.52
CA LYS A 3 29.81 -1.01 24.89
C LYS A 3 29.94 -2.39 24.24
N LEU A 4 30.03 -2.42 22.90
CA LEU A 4 30.32 -3.62 22.13
C LEU A 4 31.77 -4.04 22.41
N ASN A 5 31.97 -5.25 22.95
CA ASN A 5 33.29 -5.83 23.17
C ASN A 5 33.61 -6.78 22.00
N SER A 6 34.42 -6.33 21.04
CA SER A 6 35.03 -7.23 20.06
C SER A 6 36.37 -6.70 19.59
N ASP A 7 37.45 -7.42 19.92
CA ASP A 7 38.83 -7.23 19.43
C ASP A 7 38.99 -7.58 17.93
N ARG A 8 37.98 -7.30 17.09
CA ARG A 8 37.97 -7.62 15.66
C ARG A 8 38.16 -6.36 14.84
N ALA A 9 39.11 -6.38 13.91
CA ALA A 9 39.30 -5.31 12.93
C ALA A 9 38.00 -5.11 12.13
N THR A 10 37.29 -4.02 12.40
CA THR A 10 36.00 -3.73 11.79
C THR A 10 36.23 -2.77 10.63
N HIS A 11 36.09 -3.26 9.40
CA HIS A 11 36.32 -2.51 8.16
C HIS A 11 35.10 -1.67 7.71
N THR A 12 34.21 -1.31 8.63
CA THR A 12 32.99 -0.57 8.27
C THR A 12 33.31 0.89 8.04
N VAL A 13 32.96 1.39 6.85
CA VAL A 13 32.95 2.83 6.56
C VAL A 13 31.94 3.55 7.46
N SER A 14 32.15 4.85 7.67
CA SER A 14 31.20 5.70 8.40
C SER A 14 29.81 5.58 7.78
N PHE A 15 28.79 5.41 8.61
CA PHE A 15 27.39 5.35 8.19
C PHE A 15 27.05 6.57 7.32
N ILE A 16 26.77 6.34 6.03
CA ILE A 16 26.26 7.36 5.12
C ILE A 16 24.76 7.44 5.39
N PRO A 17 24.25 8.53 5.99
CA PRO A 17 22.82 8.69 6.18
C PRO A 17 22.16 8.70 4.81
N GLY A 18 21.20 7.79 4.58
CA GLY A 18 20.42 7.77 3.36
C GLY A 18 19.64 9.08 3.24
N ASP A 19 19.69 9.72 2.07
CA ASP A 19 18.88 10.89 1.76
C ASP A 19 17.43 10.45 1.50
N THR A 20 16.74 9.97 2.53
CA THR A 20 15.35 9.50 2.42
C THR A 20 14.33 10.64 2.54
N ARG A 21 14.79 11.84 2.89
CA ARG A 21 13.93 13.02 3.11
C ARG A 21 13.91 13.99 1.94
N GLY A 22 14.95 13.98 1.09
CA GLY A 22 15.05 14.81 -0.11
C GLY A 22 14.76 14.09 -1.43
N THR A 23 14.57 12.77 -1.43
CA THR A 23 14.31 12.01 -2.66
C THR A 23 12.97 12.38 -3.27
N VAL A 24 13.05 12.97 -4.46
CA VAL A 24 11.91 13.21 -5.34
C VAL A 24 11.85 12.09 -6.38
N PHE A 25 10.81 11.27 -6.36
CA PHE A 25 10.67 10.10 -7.23
C PHE A 25 10.26 10.49 -8.65
N LEU A 26 9.33 11.44 -8.80
CA LEU A 26 8.80 11.89 -10.08
C LEU A 26 9.46 13.16 -10.61
N GLY A 27 10.60 13.56 -10.06
CA GLY A 27 11.30 14.82 -10.40
C GLY A 27 10.59 16.11 -9.95
N ASN A 28 9.36 16.01 -9.42
CA ASN A 28 8.66 17.12 -8.76
C ASN A 28 8.03 16.67 -7.43
N PRO A 29 8.37 17.29 -6.29
CA PRO A 29 7.85 16.90 -4.97
C PRO A 29 6.33 17.05 -4.84
N VAL A 30 5.72 17.96 -5.61
CA VAL A 30 4.25 18.12 -5.63
C VAL A 30 3.58 16.91 -6.25
N LEU A 31 4.17 16.33 -7.31
CA LEU A 31 3.66 15.13 -7.96
C LEU A 31 3.79 13.90 -7.05
N ASP A 32 4.90 13.78 -6.32
CA ASP A 32 5.10 12.71 -5.34
C ASP A 32 4.09 12.79 -4.19
N ASN A 33 3.87 14.00 -3.65
CA ASN A 33 2.87 14.23 -2.62
C ASN A 33 1.46 13.90 -3.12
N MET A 34 1.14 14.26 -4.36
CA MET A 34 -0.15 13.91 -4.97
C MET A 34 -0.33 12.39 -5.10
N MET A 35 0.70 11.67 -5.56
CA MET A 35 0.66 10.20 -5.64
C MET A 35 0.51 9.57 -4.26
N HIS A 36 1.19 10.11 -3.25
CA HIS A 36 1.04 9.65 -1.87
C HIS A 36 -0.40 9.79 -1.36
N VAL A 37 -1.02 10.95 -1.60
CA VAL A 37 -2.43 11.19 -1.23
C VAL A 37 -3.37 10.21 -1.94
N ILE A 38 -3.17 9.99 -3.24
CA ILE A 38 -3.99 9.06 -4.03
C ILE A 38 -3.90 7.63 -3.47
N PHE A 39 -2.70 7.15 -3.15
CA PHE A 39 -2.54 5.82 -2.56
C PHE A 39 -3.12 5.72 -1.15
N ALA A 40 -2.91 6.73 -0.31
CA ALA A 40 -3.50 6.79 1.03
C ALA A 40 -5.03 6.72 0.97
N MET A 41 -5.65 7.48 0.06
CA MET A 41 -7.09 7.45 -0.15
C MET A 41 -7.60 6.07 -0.59
N GLY A 42 -6.91 5.41 -1.53
CA GLY A 42 -7.31 4.07 -1.96
C GLY A 42 -7.18 3.02 -0.85
N ALA A 43 -6.15 3.15 0.01
CA ALA A 43 -5.97 2.29 1.17
C ALA A 43 -7.06 2.48 2.23
N GLU A 44 -7.42 3.72 2.54
CA GLU A 44 -8.51 4.04 3.46
C GLU A 44 -9.86 3.53 2.93
N MET A 45 -10.14 3.73 1.64
CA MET A 45 -11.37 3.25 1.00
C MET A 45 -11.50 1.72 1.10
N TRP A 46 -10.42 0.98 0.87
CA TRP A 46 -10.42 -0.47 1.03
C TRP A 46 -10.62 -0.89 2.49
N THR A 47 -9.97 -0.20 3.43
CA THR A 47 -10.12 -0.45 4.88
C THR A 47 -11.57 -0.29 5.33
N THR A 48 -12.25 0.78 4.91
CA THR A 48 -13.68 0.98 5.18
C THR A 48 -14.54 -0.13 4.57
N LYS A 49 -14.27 -0.51 3.30
CA LYS A 49 -15.02 -1.57 2.63
C LYS A 49 -14.83 -2.93 3.30
N ARG A 50 -13.61 -3.25 3.75
CA ARG A 50 -13.31 -4.47 4.51
C ARG A 50 -14.08 -4.50 5.83
N ARG A 51 -14.14 -3.38 6.55
CA ARG A 51 -14.96 -3.29 7.78
C ARG A 51 -16.44 -3.54 7.50
N LEU A 52 -16.98 -3.00 6.40
CA LEU A 52 -18.38 -3.25 6.03
C LEU A 52 -18.64 -4.74 5.76
N LYS A 53 -17.74 -5.41 5.03
CA LYS A 53 -17.85 -6.86 4.76
C LYS A 53 -17.82 -7.69 6.05
N ILE A 54 -16.97 -7.33 6.99
CA ILE A 54 -16.92 -7.99 8.32
C ILE A 54 -18.26 -7.82 9.04
N VAL A 55 -18.82 -6.60 9.03
CA VAL A 55 -20.15 -6.34 9.62
C VAL A 55 -21.23 -7.18 8.94
N GLU A 56 -21.23 -7.27 7.61
CA GLU A 56 -22.15 -8.13 6.86
C GLU A 56 -22.00 -9.61 7.24
N SER A 57 -20.78 -10.14 7.34
CA SER A 57 -20.53 -11.52 7.77
C SER A 57 -20.99 -11.76 9.22
N LEU A 58 -20.78 -10.82 10.14
CA LEU A 58 -21.25 -10.92 11.52
C LEU A 58 -22.79 -10.91 11.61
N LEU A 59 -23.43 -10.04 10.83
CA LEU A 59 -24.90 -9.98 10.72
C LEU A 59 -25.48 -11.26 10.14
N ALA A 60 -24.88 -11.79 9.07
CA ALA A 60 -25.30 -13.06 8.44
C ALA A 60 -25.18 -14.23 9.43
N ALA A 61 -24.13 -14.23 10.26
CA ALA A 61 -23.93 -15.18 11.34
C ALA A 61 -24.84 -14.96 12.56
N LYS A 62 -25.69 -13.92 12.55
CA LYS A 62 -26.55 -13.49 13.67
C LYS A 62 -25.77 -13.28 14.97
N ARG A 63 -24.54 -12.76 14.86
CA ARG A 63 -23.68 -12.41 15.99
C ARG A 63 -23.83 -10.93 16.31
N ASP A 64 -23.49 -10.56 17.54
CA ASP A 64 -23.49 -9.16 17.95
C ASP A 64 -22.46 -8.35 17.17
N VAL A 65 -22.88 -7.20 16.65
CA VAL A 65 -22.00 -6.26 15.92
C VAL A 65 -21.42 -5.27 16.92
N THR A 66 -20.33 -5.66 17.58
CA THR A 66 -19.56 -4.80 18.48
C THR A 66 -18.22 -4.40 17.86
N PRO A 67 -17.60 -3.30 18.30
CA PRO A 67 -16.25 -2.93 17.84
C PRO A 67 -15.23 -4.07 18.05
N GLU A 68 -15.30 -4.73 19.20
CA GLU A 68 -14.43 -5.86 19.55
C GLU A 68 -14.63 -7.06 18.63
N ALA A 69 -15.88 -7.34 18.23
CA ALA A 69 -16.18 -8.40 17.29
C ALA A 69 -15.62 -8.12 15.89
N ILE A 70 -15.61 -6.85 15.46
CA ILE A 70 -15.06 -6.43 14.17
C ILE A 70 -13.53 -6.54 14.17
N GLU A 71 -12.84 -6.08 15.22
CA GLU A 71 -11.37 -6.15 15.29
C GLU A 71 -10.84 -7.58 15.41
N ASN A 72 -11.57 -8.46 16.11
CA ASN A 72 -11.17 -9.85 16.31
C ASN A 72 -11.71 -10.79 15.21
N TYR A 73 -12.37 -10.27 14.18
CA TYR A 73 -12.93 -11.10 13.12
C TYR A 73 -11.80 -11.71 12.28
N VAL A 74 -11.79 -13.04 12.21
CA VAL A 74 -10.89 -13.81 11.34
C VAL A 74 -11.72 -14.34 10.16
N PRO A 75 -11.49 -13.84 8.93
CA PRO A 75 -12.16 -14.34 7.74
C PRO A 75 -11.82 -15.80 7.49
N THR A 76 -12.76 -16.55 6.93
CA THR A 76 -12.46 -17.86 6.39
C THR A 76 -11.53 -17.74 5.17
N PRO A 77 -10.78 -18.80 4.79
CA PRO A 77 -9.93 -18.77 3.60
C PRO A 77 -10.68 -18.44 2.31
N GLU A 78 -11.94 -18.88 2.21
CA GLU A 78 -12.80 -18.61 1.05
C GLU A 78 -13.22 -17.14 0.99
N GLU A 79 -13.63 -16.56 2.12
CA GLU A 79 -13.94 -15.13 2.23
C GLU A 79 -12.72 -14.26 1.91
N ASP A 80 -11.55 -14.61 2.45
CA ASP A 80 -10.32 -13.85 2.22
C ASP A 80 -9.91 -13.87 0.74
N ALA A 81 -10.04 -15.02 0.07
CA ALA A 81 -9.78 -15.15 -1.36
C ALA A 81 -10.76 -14.30 -2.19
N ALA A 82 -12.06 -14.35 -1.87
CA ALA A 82 -13.09 -13.56 -2.55
C ALA A 82 -12.86 -12.05 -2.35
N TRP A 83 -12.55 -11.63 -1.12
CA TRP A 83 -12.28 -10.22 -0.80
C TRP A 83 -10.99 -9.74 -1.48
N THR A 84 -9.97 -10.59 -1.56
CA THR A 84 -8.73 -10.27 -2.28
C THR A 84 -8.98 -10.07 -3.77
N ALA A 85 -9.77 -10.95 -4.41
CA ALA A 85 -10.13 -10.79 -5.81
C ALA A 85 -10.90 -9.48 -6.07
N GLU A 86 -11.78 -9.11 -5.15
CA GLU A 86 -12.51 -7.84 -5.23
C GLU A 86 -11.60 -6.63 -5.02
N ARG A 87 -10.68 -6.68 -4.05
CA ARG A 87 -9.66 -5.64 -3.85
C ARG A 87 -8.89 -5.41 -5.13
N ASP A 88 -8.42 -6.47 -5.76
CA ASP A 88 -7.60 -6.39 -6.96
C ASP A 88 -8.38 -5.78 -8.14
N SER A 89 -9.68 -6.07 -8.25
CA SER A 89 -10.58 -5.41 -9.20
C SER A 89 -10.71 -3.90 -8.95
N ILE A 90 -10.83 -3.48 -7.68
CA ILE A 90 -10.90 -2.07 -7.29
C ILE A 90 -9.57 -1.36 -7.60
N VAL A 91 -8.45 -1.97 -7.21
CA VAL A 91 -7.10 -1.47 -7.48
C VAL A 91 -6.89 -1.28 -8.99
N LYS A 92 -7.29 -2.28 -9.79
CA LYS A 92 -7.26 -2.18 -11.25
C LYS A 92 -8.10 -1.01 -11.75
N THR A 93 -9.31 -0.85 -11.25
CA THR A 93 -10.21 0.23 -11.67
C THR A 93 -9.62 1.61 -11.31
N MET A 94 -9.20 1.80 -10.06
CA MET A 94 -8.69 3.09 -9.56
C MET A 94 -7.37 3.50 -10.21
N TYR A 95 -6.45 2.55 -10.40
CA TYR A 95 -5.09 2.86 -10.82
C TYR A 95 -4.77 2.47 -12.27
N SER A 96 -5.74 1.93 -13.02
CA SER A 96 -5.53 1.58 -14.45
C SER A 96 -4.97 2.75 -15.25
N ALA A 97 -5.44 3.97 -15.01
CA ALA A 97 -4.97 5.17 -15.69
C ALA A 97 -3.47 5.44 -15.46
N LEU A 98 -2.95 5.11 -14.28
CA LEU A 98 -1.52 5.26 -13.96
C LEU A 98 -0.67 4.20 -14.67
N THR A 99 -1.26 3.06 -15.01
CA THR A 99 -0.60 1.96 -15.73
C THR A 99 -0.75 2.01 -17.24
N GLN A 100 -1.56 2.94 -17.75
CA GLN A 100 -1.64 3.19 -19.19
C GLN A 100 -0.30 3.79 -19.62
N VAL A 101 0.56 2.97 -20.21
CA VAL A 101 1.69 3.47 -20.99
C VAL A 101 1.09 4.40 -22.03
N ALA A 102 1.47 5.68 -21.98
CA ALA A 102 1.03 6.65 -22.96
C ALA A 102 1.31 6.05 -24.34
N ASN A 103 0.25 5.65 -25.04
CA ASN A 103 0.33 5.39 -26.48
C ASN A 103 0.40 6.75 -27.20
N SER A 104 1.29 7.63 -26.74
CA SER A 104 1.69 8.83 -27.44
C SER A 104 2.68 8.36 -28.49
N GLY A 105 2.21 8.24 -29.73
CA GLY A 105 3.02 7.98 -30.91
C GLY A 105 4.08 9.07 -31.11
N ALA A 106 5.15 9.03 -30.33
CA ALA A 106 6.38 9.72 -30.63
C ALA A 106 7.11 8.90 -31.68
N THR A 107 6.73 9.08 -32.95
CA THR A 107 7.57 8.73 -34.09
C THR A 107 8.92 9.41 -33.88
N ALA A 108 9.98 8.61 -33.70
CA ALA A 108 11.35 9.11 -33.63
C ALA A 108 11.67 9.94 -34.90
N PRO A 109 12.41 11.05 -34.79
CA PRO A 109 12.81 11.81 -35.97
C PRO A 109 13.75 10.97 -36.84
N PRO A 110 13.65 11.06 -38.19
CA PRO A 110 14.53 10.32 -39.08
C PRO A 110 15.96 10.86 -38.97
N VAL A 111 16.90 9.91 -39.09
CA VAL A 111 18.36 10.06 -39.04
C VAL A 111 18.89 11.03 -40.10
#